data_AF-A0A561SXP8-F1
#
_entry.id   AF-A0A561SXP8-F1
#
_cell.length_a   1.000
_cell.length_b   1.000
_cell.length_c   1.000
_cell.angle_alpha   90.00
_cell.angle_beta   90.00
_cell.angle_gamma   90.00
#
_symmetry.space_group_name_H-M   'P 1'
#
loop_
_entity.id
_entity.type
_entity.pdbx_description
1 polymer ?
#
loop_
_entity_poly.entity_id
_entity_poly.type
_entity_poly.pdbx_seq_one_letter_code
_entity_poly.pdbx_strand_id
1 'polypeptide(L)'
;MSTPVRRGSARREELFDALVTLLLAEGFAHLTLDDIAARLHCSKRTLYALAGSKEQLVRAAVVHFFRGATERVEAAVAARTAPAERVGAYLRAVATELAPASARFFDDVAAFAPAAEVYERNTRAAAARVQQLVADGVTAGAFRDVHTGFVADVVTAVMVRIQQRQVAASTGLDDAEAYSRLAELLLHGLATRS
;
A
#
# COMPACT_ATOMS: atom_id res chain seq x y z
N MET A 1 36.47 -13.83 17.60
CA MET A 1 35.68 -14.73 16.73
C MET A 1 34.39 -14.00 16.38
N SER A 2 34.32 -13.37 15.21
CA SER A 2 33.23 -12.47 14.80
C SER A 2 32.22 -13.20 13.91
N THR A 3 30.94 -13.06 14.23
CA THR A 3 29.80 -13.86 13.77
C THR A 3 29.51 -13.70 12.26
N PRO A 4 29.63 -14.76 11.43
CA PRO A 4 29.37 -14.70 9.98
C PRO A 4 27.88 -14.54 9.62
N VAL A 5 26.98 -14.99 10.51
CA VAL A 5 25.54 -15.10 10.26
C VAL A 5 24.86 -13.74 10.05
N ARG A 6 25.29 -12.71 10.80
CA ARG A 6 24.65 -11.37 10.79
C ARG A 6 24.94 -10.55 9.54
N ARG A 7 26.08 -10.80 8.86
CA ARG A 7 26.40 -10.18 7.57
C ARG A 7 25.61 -10.80 6.41
N GLY A 8 25.33 -12.10 6.49
CA GLY A 8 24.53 -12.80 5.48
C GLY A 8 23.05 -12.42 5.49
N SER A 9 22.47 -12.15 6.67
CA SER A 9 21.08 -11.69 6.78
C SER A 9 20.89 -10.27 6.25
N ALA A 10 21.76 -9.33 6.63
CA ALA A 10 21.68 -7.94 6.17
C ALA A 10 21.76 -7.83 4.64
N ARG A 11 22.71 -8.54 4.02
CA ARG A 11 22.83 -8.57 2.55
C ARG A 11 21.61 -9.20 1.86
N ARG A 12 20.95 -10.15 2.52
CA ARG A 12 19.73 -10.78 1.99
C ARG A 12 18.54 -9.81 2.06
N GLU A 13 18.42 -9.05 3.14
CA GLU A 13 17.43 -7.98 3.29
C GLU A 13 17.63 -6.90 2.24
N GLU A 14 18.86 -6.38 2.07
CA GLU A 14 19.20 -5.40 1.04
C GLU A 14 18.83 -5.88 -0.38
N LEU A 15 19.13 -7.14 -0.72
CA LEU A 15 18.74 -7.72 -2.00
C LEU A 15 17.23 -7.79 -2.17
N PHE A 16 16.51 -8.11 -1.10
CA PHE A 16 15.06 -8.22 -1.13
C PHE A 16 14.39 -6.84 -1.27
N ASP A 17 14.92 -5.82 -0.61
CA ASP A 17 14.45 -4.44 -0.75
C ASP A 17 14.72 -3.90 -2.18
N ALA A 18 15.87 -4.26 -2.76
CA ALA A 18 16.18 -3.95 -4.15
C ALA A 18 15.23 -4.66 -5.13
N LEU A 19 14.87 -5.92 -4.85
CA LEU A 19 13.83 -6.63 -5.58
C LEU A 19 12.49 -5.91 -5.50
N VAL A 20 12.03 -5.54 -4.29
CA VAL A 20 10.77 -4.81 -4.11
C VAL A 20 10.79 -3.52 -4.94
N THR A 21 11.86 -2.75 -4.85
CA THR A 21 12.04 -1.49 -5.62
C THR A 21 11.94 -1.73 -7.13
N LEU A 22 12.61 -2.78 -7.64
CA LEU A 22 12.54 -3.16 -9.05
C LEU A 22 11.10 -3.47 -9.49
N LEU A 23 10.38 -4.28 -8.70
CA LEU A 23 9.02 -4.68 -9.06
C LEU A 23 8.05 -3.50 -9.01
N LEU A 24 8.17 -2.60 -8.02
CA LEU A 24 7.34 -1.40 -7.93
C LEU A 24 7.53 -0.51 -9.17
N ALA A 25 8.78 -0.30 -9.59
CA ALA A 25 9.11 0.59 -10.70
C ALA A 25 8.67 0.03 -12.07
N GLU A 26 8.80 -1.27 -12.31
CA GLU A 26 8.66 -1.84 -13.66
C GLU A 26 7.47 -2.79 -13.83
N GLY A 27 6.82 -3.18 -12.73
CA GLY A 27 5.97 -4.38 -12.71
C GLY A 27 6.80 -5.66 -12.77
N PHE A 28 6.13 -6.81 -12.76
CA PHE A 28 6.75 -8.11 -12.60
C PHE A 28 6.30 -9.16 -13.62
N ALA A 29 5.17 -8.98 -14.31
CA ALA A 29 4.63 -10.01 -15.20
C ALA A 29 5.62 -10.38 -16.31
N HIS A 30 6.25 -9.38 -16.91
CA HIS A 30 7.20 -9.52 -18.01
C HIS A 30 8.62 -9.98 -17.61
N LEU A 31 8.98 -9.95 -16.34
CA LEU A 31 10.34 -10.24 -15.88
C LEU A 31 10.57 -11.73 -15.67
N THR A 32 11.61 -12.30 -16.26
CA THR A 32 12.05 -13.65 -15.89
C THR A 32 12.93 -13.62 -14.64
N LEU A 33 13.17 -14.78 -14.02
CA LEU A 33 14.16 -14.87 -12.93
C LEU A 33 15.58 -14.55 -13.41
N ASP A 34 15.88 -14.74 -14.70
CA ASP A 34 17.16 -14.29 -15.29
C ASP A 34 17.25 -12.78 -15.34
N ASP A 35 16.20 -12.10 -15.80
CA ASP A 35 16.17 -10.63 -15.87
C ASP A 35 16.33 -10.01 -14.47
N ILE A 36 15.62 -10.55 -13.49
CA ILE A 36 15.71 -10.12 -12.09
C ILE A 36 17.13 -10.35 -11.56
N ALA A 37 17.70 -11.54 -11.79
CA ALA A 37 19.05 -11.86 -11.32
C ALA A 37 20.11 -10.94 -11.93
N ALA A 38 20.00 -10.67 -13.24
CA ALA A 38 20.90 -9.77 -13.96
C ALA A 38 20.82 -8.33 -13.42
N ARG A 39 19.61 -7.79 -13.22
CA ARG A 39 19.39 -6.42 -12.73
C ARG A 39 19.79 -6.22 -11.28
N LEU A 40 19.62 -7.25 -10.44
CA LEU A 40 20.03 -7.23 -9.05
C LEU A 40 21.49 -7.68 -8.84
N HIS A 41 22.23 -7.93 -9.93
CA HIS A 41 23.61 -8.41 -9.91
C HIS A 41 23.82 -9.61 -8.98
N CYS A 42 22.89 -10.58 -9.02
CA CYS A 42 22.91 -11.76 -8.17
C CYS A 42 22.73 -13.05 -8.98
N SER A 43 22.90 -14.19 -8.33
CA SER A 43 22.67 -15.49 -8.97
C SER A 43 21.21 -15.91 -8.83
N LYS A 44 20.70 -16.71 -9.78
CA LYS A 44 19.40 -17.39 -9.64
C LYS A 44 19.29 -18.18 -8.32
N ARG A 45 20.38 -18.84 -7.90
CA ARG A 45 20.43 -19.54 -6.62
C ARG A 45 20.16 -18.61 -5.43
N THR A 46 20.62 -17.36 -5.50
CA THR A 46 20.34 -16.35 -4.48
C THR A 46 18.86 -16.00 -4.44
N LEU A 47 18.21 -15.84 -5.61
CA LEU A 47 16.76 -15.62 -5.69
C LEU A 47 15.96 -16.82 -5.19
N TYR A 48 16.38 -18.05 -5.51
CA TYR A 48 15.75 -19.27 -5.01
C TYR A 48 15.89 -19.45 -3.48
N ALA A 49 16.92 -18.86 -2.88
CA ALA A 49 17.06 -18.82 -1.44
C ALA A 49 16.10 -17.81 -0.76
N LEU A 50 15.51 -16.89 -1.52
CA LEU A 50 14.46 -15.97 -1.06
C LEU A 50 13.07 -16.61 -1.18
N ALA A 51 12.80 -17.32 -2.28
CA ALA A 51 11.53 -17.99 -2.54
C ALA A 51 11.68 -19.17 -3.51
N GLY A 52 10.82 -20.19 -3.39
CA GLY A 52 10.88 -21.41 -4.22
C GLY A 52 10.43 -21.23 -5.66
N SER A 53 9.78 -20.11 -6.02
CA SER A 53 9.34 -19.80 -7.38
C SER A 53 9.25 -18.28 -7.61
N LYS A 54 9.15 -17.85 -8.89
CA LYS A 54 8.88 -16.44 -9.23
C LYS A 54 7.58 -15.95 -8.58
N GLU A 55 6.54 -16.76 -8.61
CA GLU A 55 5.25 -16.46 -7.99
C GLU A 55 5.40 -16.20 -6.48
N GLN A 56 6.09 -17.09 -5.77
CA GLN A 56 6.33 -16.93 -4.34
C GLN A 56 7.20 -15.70 -4.06
N LEU A 57 8.16 -15.40 -4.94
CA LEU A 57 9.03 -14.24 -4.83
C LEU A 57 8.24 -12.94 -4.97
N VAL A 58 7.38 -12.84 -5.99
CA VAL A 58 6.49 -11.70 -6.22
C VAL A 58 5.53 -11.53 -5.04
N ARG A 59 4.85 -12.60 -4.62
CA ARG A 59 3.93 -12.55 -3.48
C ARG A 59 4.63 -12.06 -2.22
N ALA A 60 5.85 -12.56 -1.94
CA ALA A 60 6.63 -12.12 -0.80
C ALA A 60 6.98 -10.62 -0.89
N ALA A 61 7.38 -10.14 -2.07
CA ALA A 61 7.69 -8.72 -2.30
C ALA A 61 6.46 -7.83 -2.09
N VAL A 62 5.29 -8.22 -2.61
CA VAL A 62 4.02 -7.50 -2.42
C VAL A 62 3.61 -7.47 -0.95
N VAL A 63 3.73 -8.59 -0.22
CA VAL A 63 3.48 -8.64 1.23
C VAL A 63 4.40 -7.70 1.99
N HIS A 64 5.70 -7.71 1.65
CA HIS A 64 6.67 -6.84 2.30
C HIS A 64 6.37 -5.36 2.06
N PHE A 65 6.06 -4.99 0.82
CA PHE A 65 5.69 -3.63 0.44
C PHE A 65 4.50 -3.13 1.27
N PHE A 66 3.37 -3.84 1.27
CA PHE A 66 2.18 -3.41 1.99
C PHE A 66 2.34 -3.42 3.51
N ARG A 67 3.13 -4.35 4.07
CA ARG A 67 3.46 -4.35 5.51
C ARG A 67 4.23 -3.09 5.89
N GLY A 68 5.30 -2.77 5.16
CA GLY A 68 6.10 -1.57 5.42
C GLY A 68 5.30 -0.28 5.22
N ALA A 69 4.45 -0.23 4.19
CA ALA A 69 3.53 0.88 3.97
C ALA A 69 2.57 1.06 5.15
N THR A 70 1.97 -0.03 5.65
CA THR A 70 1.05 0.01 6.80
C THR A 70 1.73 0.57 8.04
N GLU A 71 2.95 0.12 8.34
CA GLU A 71 3.74 0.59 9.49
C GLU A 71 4.00 2.11 9.41
N ARG A 72 4.38 2.61 8.23
CA ARG A 72 4.64 4.05 8.02
C ARG A 72 3.37 4.90 8.04
N VAL A 73 2.26 4.37 7.51
CA VAL A 73 0.95 5.03 7.56
C VAL A 73 0.47 5.18 9.01
N GLU A 74 0.54 4.12 9.82
CA GLU A 74 0.13 4.22 11.23
C GLU A 74 1.04 5.16 12.03
N ALA A 75 2.34 5.19 11.75
CA ALA A 75 3.26 6.15 12.36
C ALA A 75 2.88 7.60 12.01
N ALA A 76 2.49 7.88 10.76
CA ALA A 76 2.04 9.19 10.32
C ALA A 76 0.74 9.63 11.01
N VAL A 77 -0.17 8.70 11.28
CA VAL A 77 -1.41 8.96 12.03
C VAL A 77 -1.13 9.18 13.52
N ALA A 78 -0.26 8.38 14.13
CA ALA A 78 0.12 8.50 15.54
C ALA A 78 0.78 9.85 15.84
N ALA A 79 1.46 10.45 14.85
CA ALA A 79 2.02 11.79 14.94
C ALA A 79 0.98 12.93 14.91
N ARG A 80 -0.33 12.64 14.81
CA ARG A 80 -1.41 13.63 14.86
C ARG A 80 -2.18 13.55 16.18
N THR A 81 -2.31 14.70 16.83
CA THR A 81 -3.03 14.85 18.10
C THR A 81 -4.52 15.11 17.88
N ALA A 82 -4.88 15.94 16.91
CA ALA A 82 -6.27 16.29 16.62
C ALA A 82 -7.00 15.15 15.86
N PRO A 83 -8.14 14.63 16.36
CA PRO A 83 -8.91 13.59 15.67
C PRO A 83 -9.31 13.96 14.24
N ALA A 84 -9.65 15.23 14.01
CA ALA A 84 -10.01 15.74 12.68
C ALA A 84 -8.90 15.57 11.63
N GLU A 85 -7.63 15.59 12.05
CA GLU A 85 -6.50 15.50 11.14
C GLU A 85 -6.14 14.05 10.78
N ARG A 86 -6.57 13.07 11.59
CA ARG A 86 -6.11 11.68 11.49
C ARG A 86 -6.60 10.98 10.22
N VAL A 87 -7.86 11.19 9.82
CA VAL A 87 -8.42 10.61 8.58
C VAL A 87 -7.66 11.12 7.35
N GLY A 88 -7.44 12.43 7.29
CA GLY A 88 -6.67 13.06 6.22
C GLY A 88 -5.21 12.62 6.20
N ALA A 89 -4.59 12.54 7.37
CA ALA A 89 -3.22 12.05 7.51
C ALA A 89 -3.08 10.59 7.06
N TYR A 90 -4.05 9.73 7.41
CA TYR A 90 -4.07 8.33 6.99
C TYR A 90 -4.11 8.22 5.46
N LEU A 91 -5.11 8.83 4.81
CA LEU A 91 -5.29 8.70 3.37
C LEU A 91 -4.16 9.34 2.55
N ARG A 92 -3.63 10.48 3.00
CA ARG A 92 -2.43 11.07 2.38
C ARG A 92 -1.19 10.19 2.56
N ALA A 93 -1.03 9.58 3.74
CA ALA A 93 0.08 8.65 3.95
C ALA A 93 -0.04 7.43 3.05
N VAL A 94 -1.25 6.87 2.87
CA VAL A 94 -1.50 5.79 1.91
C VAL A 94 -1.10 6.24 0.50
N ALA A 95 -1.53 7.42 0.06
CA ALA A 95 -1.13 7.95 -1.24
C ALA A 95 0.40 8.05 -1.40
N THR A 96 1.10 8.61 -0.41
CA THR A 96 2.57 8.70 -0.39
C THR A 96 3.23 7.34 -0.50
N GLU A 97 2.72 6.33 0.22
CA GLU A 97 3.29 4.98 0.23
C GLU A 97 3.04 4.21 -1.08
N LEU A 98 1.96 4.53 -1.80
CA LEU A 98 1.66 3.93 -3.10
C LEU A 98 2.38 4.63 -4.26
N ALA A 99 2.75 5.90 -4.12
CA ALA A 99 3.37 6.70 -5.19
C ALA A 99 4.63 6.11 -5.85
N PRO A 100 5.51 5.36 -5.15
CA PRO A 100 6.67 4.73 -5.80
C PRO A 100 6.30 3.58 -6.76
N ALA A 101 5.08 3.05 -6.68
CA ALA A 101 4.62 1.95 -7.51
C ALA A 101 4.03 2.45 -8.83
N SER A 102 4.53 1.89 -9.92
CA SER A 102 4.05 2.20 -11.27
C SER A 102 2.62 1.70 -11.49
N ALA A 103 1.89 2.33 -12.43
CA ALA A 103 0.60 1.83 -12.89
C ALA A 103 0.69 0.35 -13.35
N ARG A 104 1.78 0.00 -14.05
CA ARG A 104 2.04 -1.37 -14.50
C ARG A 104 2.18 -2.37 -13.35
N PHE A 105 2.82 -1.98 -12.24
CA PHE A 105 2.87 -2.83 -11.06
C PHE A 105 1.46 -3.13 -10.53
N PHE A 106 0.60 -2.11 -10.43
CA PHE A 106 -0.77 -2.32 -9.97
C PHE A 106 -1.62 -3.14 -10.96
N ASP A 107 -1.41 -2.97 -12.27
CA ASP A 107 -2.06 -3.80 -13.29
C ASP A 107 -1.62 -5.26 -13.17
N ASP A 108 -0.32 -5.50 -12.96
CA ASP A 108 0.22 -6.85 -12.74
C ASP A 108 -0.31 -7.47 -11.43
N VAL A 109 -0.43 -6.68 -10.35
CA VAL A 109 -1.05 -7.13 -9.08
C VAL A 109 -2.50 -7.53 -9.30
N ALA A 110 -3.29 -6.72 -10.02
CA ALA A 110 -4.70 -7.00 -10.29
C ALA A 110 -4.89 -8.25 -11.17
N ALA A 111 -3.96 -8.51 -12.10
CA ALA A 111 -4.00 -9.67 -12.99
C ALA A 111 -3.44 -10.96 -12.36
N PHE A 112 -2.81 -10.88 -11.18
CA PHE A 112 -2.13 -12.01 -10.55
C PHE A 112 -2.71 -12.34 -9.17
N ALA A 113 -3.54 -13.39 -9.10
CA ALA A 113 -4.32 -13.75 -7.91
C ALA A 113 -3.53 -13.77 -6.59
N PRO A 114 -2.33 -14.37 -6.49
CA PRO A 114 -1.56 -14.38 -5.24
C PRO A 114 -1.14 -13.00 -4.73
N ALA A 115 -0.99 -12.01 -5.62
CA ALA A 115 -0.73 -10.62 -5.25
C ALA A 115 -2.02 -9.84 -5.03
N ALA A 116 -3.05 -10.07 -5.85
CA ALA A 116 -4.36 -9.45 -5.72
C ALA A 116 -4.97 -9.70 -4.33
N GLU A 117 -4.90 -10.94 -3.83
CA GLU A 117 -5.37 -11.31 -2.48
C GLU A 117 -4.68 -10.52 -1.37
N VAL A 118 -3.37 -10.24 -1.53
CA VAL A 118 -2.61 -9.45 -0.56
C VAL A 118 -3.10 -8.00 -0.57
N TYR A 119 -3.29 -7.42 -1.76
CA TYR A 119 -3.77 -6.05 -1.86
C TYR A 119 -5.22 -5.91 -1.39
N GLU A 120 -6.09 -6.87 -1.70
CA GLU A 120 -7.47 -6.93 -1.21
C GLU A 120 -7.51 -6.96 0.33
N ARG A 121 -6.71 -7.85 0.96
CA ARG A 121 -6.63 -7.93 2.42
C ARG A 121 -6.15 -6.63 3.03
N ASN A 122 -5.13 -6.00 2.43
CA ASN A 122 -4.61 -4.72 2.90
C ASN A 122 -5.67 -3.61 2.79
N THR A 123 -6.40 -3.58 1.68
CA THR A 123 -7.48 -2.61 1.42
C THR A 123 -8.63 -2.77 2.41
N ARG A 124 -9.03 -4.01 2.73
CA ARG A 124 -10.04 -4.29 3.76
C ARG A 124 -9.60 -3.80 5.15
N ALA A 125 -8.34 -4.04 5.52
CA ALA A 125 -7.80 -3.56 6.78
C ALA A 125 -7.75 -2.01 6.83
N ALA A 126 -7.36 -1.39 5.72
CA ALA A 126 -7.30 0.05 5.60
C ALA A 126 -8.69 0.71 5.66
N ALA A 127 -9.70 0.10 5.03
CA ALA A 127 -11.09 0.56 5.10
C ALA A 127 -11.63 0.50 6.53
N ALA A 128 -11.41 -0.61 7.24
CA ALA A 128 -11.77 -0.74 8.65
C ALA A 128 -11.06 0.30 9.53
N ARG A 129 -9.80 0.61 9.22
CA ARG A 129 -9.05 1.64 9.94
C ARG A 129 -9.62 3.04 9.72
N VAL A 130 -9.98 3.41 8.49
CA VAL A 130 -10.63 4.71 8.22
C VAL A 130 -11.98 4.81 8.91
N GLN A 131 -12.78 3.74 8.91
CA GLN A 131 -14.05 3.69 9.66
C GLN A 131 -13.84 4.00 11.14
N GLN A 132 -12.81 3.41 11.76
CA GLN A 132 -12.49 3.68 13.16
C GLN A 132 -12.07 5.14 13.37
N LEU A 133 -11.21 5.70 12.51
CA LEU A 133 -10.79 7.10 12.62
C LEU A 133 -11.95 8.09 12.47
N VAL A 134 -12.91 7.80 11.60
CA VAL A 134 -14.13 8.61 11.44
C VAL A 134 -15.01 8.53 12.69
N ALA A 135 -15.21 7.34 13.25
CA ALA A 135 -15.98 7.14 14.48
C ALA A 135 -15.34 7.87 15.68
N ASP A 136 -14.01 7.79 15.82
CA ASP A 136 -13.26 8.51 16.85
C ASP A 136 -13.44 10.03 16.73
N GLY A 137 -13.38 10.57 15.50
CA GLY A 137 -13.56 11.99 15.25
C GLY A 137 -14.98 12.50 15.51
N VAL A 138 -16.01 11.71 15.21
CA VAL A 138 -17.40 12.04 15.58
C VAL A 138 -17.60 12.01 17.09
N THR A 139 -17.09 10.98 17.77
CA THR A 139 -17.18 10.87 19.23
C THR A 139 -16.48 12.04 19.94
N ALA A 140 -15.37 12.52 19.38
CA ALA A 140 -14.64 13.68 19.88
C ALA A 140 -15.28 15.05 19.50
N GLY A 141 -16.40 15.06 18.78
CA GLY A 141 -17.04 16.29 18.29
C GLY A 141 -16.20 17.04 17.23
N ALA A 142 -15.22 16.38 16.64
CA ALA A 142 -14.26 16.97 15.70
C ALA A 142 -14.76 16.97 14.25
N PHE A 143 -15.78 16.17 13.94
CA PHE A 143 -16.48 16.16 12.66
C PHE A 143 -17.92 16.62 12.83
N ARG A 144 -18.51 17.17 11.76
CA ARG A 144 -19.95 17.39 11.67
C ARG A 144 -20.72 16.11 11.99
N ASP A 145 -21.97 16.26 12.41
CA ASP A 145 -22.87 15.11 12.58
C ASP A 145 -23.18 14.52 11.20
N VAL A 146 -22.42 13.49 10.84
CA VAL A 146 -22.58 12.69 9.61
C VAL A 146 -22.90 11.27 9.99
N HIS A 147 -23.63 10.60 9.10
CA HIS A 147 -23.84 9.17 9.23
C HIS A 147 -22.50 8.43 9.01
N THR A 148 -21.79 8.12 10.09
CA THR A 148 -20.46 7.49 10.08
C THR A 148 -20.43 6.19 9.27
N GLY A 149 -21.49 5.40 9.36
CA GLY A 149 -21.64 4.17 8.56
C GLY A 149 -21.69 4.43 7.05
N PHE A 150 -22.27 5.56 6.61
CA PHE A 150 -22.34 5.89 5.19
C PHE A 150 -20.99 6.41 4.69
N VAL A 151 -20.31 7.24 5.48
CA VAL A 151 -18.95 7.70 5.15
C VAL A 151 -18.00 6.51 5.03
N ALA A 152 -18.05 5.58 5.98
CA ALA A 152 -17.26 4.36 5.95
C ALA A 152 -17.56 3.48 4.72
N ASP A 153 -18.84 3.33 4.37
CA ASP A 153 -19.26 2.57 3.18
C ASP A 153 -18.73 3.21 1.88
N VAL A 154 -18.89 4.53 1.72
CA VAL A 154 -18.36 5.28 0.56
C VAL A 154 -16.85 5.15 0.44
N VAL A 155 -16.12 5.31 1.55
CA VAL A 155 -14.66 5.14 1.56
C VAL A 155 -14.27 3.72 1.15
N THR A 156 -14.90 2.72 1.73
CA THR A 156 -14.65 1.31 1.44
C THR A 156 -14.89 1.02 -0.04
N ALA A 157 -16.03 1.47 -0.57
CA ALA A 157 -16.39 1.28 -1.97
C ALA A 157 -15.35 1.91 -2.90
N VAL A 158 -14.92 3.16 -2.64
CA VAL A 158 -13.90 3.82 -3.46
C VAL A 158 -12.56 3.09 -3.38
N MET A 159 -12.11 2.70 -2.18
CA MET A 159 -10.84 2.00 -1.99
C MET A 159 -10.80 0.65 -2.71
N VAL A 160 -11.90 -0.12 -2.67
CA VAL A 160 -12.03 -1.37 -3.44
C VAL A 160 -11.95 -1.09 -4.95
N ARG A 161 -12.62 -0.05 -5.44
CA ARG A 161 -12.55 0.32 -6.86
C ARG A 161 -11.16 0.77 -7.31
N ILE A 162 -10.38 1.42 -6.42
CA ILE A 162 -8.97 1.75 -6.67
C ILE A 162 -8.17 0.46 -6.81
N GLN A 163 -8.25 -0.42 -5.80
CA GLN A 163 -7.53 -1.70 -5.78
C GLN A 163 -7.85 -2.60 -6.99
N GLN A 164 -9.08 -2.56 -7.50
CA GLN A 164 -9.50 -3.30 -8.69
C GLN A 164 -9.18 -2.59 -10.00
N ARG A 165 -8.43 -1.49 -9.98
CA ARG A 165 -8.07 -0.65 -11.15
C ARG A 165 -9.26 -0.02 -11.87
N GLN A 166 -10.44 -0.05 -11.28
CA GLN A 166 -11.65 0.51 -11.87
C GLN A 166 -11.65 2.05 -11.85
N VAL A 167 -11.05 2.66 -10.82
CA VAL A 167 -10.86 4.12 -10.80
C VAL A 167 -9.93 4.51 -11.94
N ALA A 168 -8.74 3.91 -12.04
CA ALA A 168 -7.81 4.15 -13.13
C ALA A 168 -8.45 3.98 -14.52
N ALA A 169 -9.21 2.91 -14.74
CA ALA A 169 -9.91 2.69 -16.00
C ALA A 169 -10.96 3.75 -16.33
N SER A 170 -11.62 4.32 -15.31
CA SER A 170 -12.70 5.30 -15.49
C SER A 170 -12.25 6.76 -15.54
N THR A 171 -11.12 7.10 -14.90
CA THR A 171 -10.67 8.49 -14.71
C THR A 171 -9.27 8.76 -15.23
N GLY A 172 -8.47 7.71 -15.49
CA GLY A 172 -7.05 7.83 -15.83
C GLY A 172 -6.13 8.12 -14.65
N LEU A 173 -6.66 8.27 -13.43
CA LEU A 173 -5.84 8.49 -12.23
C LEU A 173 -5.14 7.21 -11.79
N ASP A 174 -3.88 7.33 -11.37
CA ASP A 174 -3.23 6.22 -10.68
C ASP A 174 -3.76 6.04 -9.24
N ASP A 175 -3.34 4.96 -8.58
CA ASP A 175 -3.86 4.61 -7.25
C ASP A 175 -3.47 5.68 -6.20
N ALA A 176 -2.24 6.21 -6.26
CA ALA A 176 -1.76 7.21 -5.31
C ALA A 176 -2.52 8.55 -5.48
N GLU A 177 -2.74 8.98 -6.72
CA GLU A 177 -3.57 10.14 -7.05
C GLU A 177 -5.02 9.95 -6.59
N ALA A 178 -5.60 8.76 -6.81
CA ALA A 178 -6.96 8.46 -6.38
C ALA A 178 -7.12 8.52 -4.85
N TYR A 179 -6.16 8.00 -4.08
CA TYR A 179 -6.14 8.14 -2.62
C TYR A 179 -5.99 9.60 -2.18
N SER A 180 -5.18 10.39 -2.89
CA SER A 180 -5.03 11.83 -2.61
C SER A 180 -6.34 12.58 -2.81
N ARG A 181 -7.07 12.31 -3.91
CA ARG A 181 -8.39 12.88 -4.18
C ARG A 181 -9.44 12.45 -3.17
N LEU A 182 -9.41 11.19 -2.73
CA LEU A 182 -10.28 10.71 -1.66
C LEU A 182 -10.02 11.46 -0.35
N ALA A 183 -8.75 11.71 0.00
CA ALA A 183 -8.39 12.50 1.17
C ALA A 183 -8.95 13.93 1.11
N GLU A 184 -8.81 14.59 -0.04
CA GLU A 184 -9.36 15.92 -0.27
C GLU A 184 -10.89 15.94 -0.10
N LEU A 185 -11.61 15.02 -0.74
CA LEU A 185 -13.07 14.93 -0.66
C LEU A 185 -13.56 14.73 0.77
N LEU A 186 -12.93 13.82 1.53
CA LEU A 186 -13.34 13.58 2.91
C LEU A 186 -13.04 14.76 3.81
N LEU A 187 -11.87 15.39 3.70
CA LEU A 187 -11.52 16.50 4.57
C LEU A 187 -12.45 17.71 4.38
N HIS A 188 -12.77 18.05 3.12
CA HIS A 188 -13.68 19.15 2.84
C HIS A 188 -15.15 18.76 3.13
N GLY A 189 -15.50 17.49 2.93
CA GLY A 189 -16.86 16.98 3.19
C GLY A 189 -17.20 16.85 4.67
N LEU A 190 -16.21 16.52 5.52
CA LEU A 190 -16.34 16.29 6.97
C LEU A 190 -16.06 17.52 7.83
N ALA A 191 -15.45 18.57 7.26
CA ALA A 191 -15.19 19.81 7.98
C ALA A 191 -16.50 20.43 8.50
N THR A 192 -16.47 20.95 9.73
CA THR A 192 -17.53 21.81 10.24
C THR A 192 -17.54 23.10 9.42
N ARG A 193 -18.72 23.54 8.99
CA ARG A 193 -18.86 24.89 8.41
C ARG A 193 -18.67 25.88 9.54
N SER A 194 -17.60 26.67 9.48
CA SER A 194 -17.47 27.95 10.17
C SER A 194 -18.48 28.95 9.61
#